data_AF-A0AA44S541-F1
#
_entry.id   AF-A0AA44S541-F1
#
_cell.length_a   1.000
_cell.length_b   1.000
_cell.length_c   1.000
_cell.angle_alpha   90.00
_cell.angle_beta   90.00
_cell.angle_gamma   90.00
#
_symmetry.space_group_name_H-M   'P 1'
#
loop_
_entity.id
_entity.type
_entity.pdbx_description
1 polymer ?
#
loop_
_entity_poly.entity_id
_entity_poly.type
_entity_poly.pdbx_seq_one_letter_code
_entity_poly.pdbx_strand_id
1 'polypeptide(L)'
;TGRQFAAKNADAIFTHSNSLEETKAFYADVKSRAADEGRDPSSVRIFPGISPIVADTEEEAEKKYREFAELIPIENAVTYLARFFDDYD
;
A
#
# COMPACT_ATOMS: atom_id res chain seq x y z
N THR A 1 8.15 17.41 -1.72
CA THR A 1 8.14 15.92 -1.67
C THR A 1 7.02 15.40 -2.56
N GLY A 2 7.00 14.11 -2.91
CA GLY A 2 5.90 13.51 -3.68
C GLY A 2 4.53 13.71 -3.02
N ARG A 3 4.47 13.69 -1.68
CA ARG A 3 3.23 13.96 -0.93
C ARG A 3 2.72 15.40 -1.10
N GLN A 4 3.61 16.39 -1.12
CA GLN A 4 3.20 17.79 -1.38
C GLN A 4 2.62 17.94 -2.80
N PHE A 5 3.32 17.36 -3.78
CA PHE A 5 2.85 17.39 -5.16
C PHE A 5 1.48 16.72 -5.32
N ALA A 6 1.28 15.56 -4.69
CA ALA A 6 0.00 14.86 -4.73
C ALA A 6 -1.11 15.62 -3.99
N ALA A 7 -0.83 16.20 -2.81
CA ALA A 7 -1.81 17.00 -2.07
C ALA A 7 -2.32 18.20 -2.88
N LYS A 8 -1.44 18.83 -3.67
CA LYS A 8 -1.81 19.96 -4.54
C LYS A 8 -2.61 19.55 -5.78
N ASN A 9 -2.28 18.41 -6.41
CA ASN A 9 -2.74 18.11 -7.76
C ASN A 9 -3.66 16.89 -7.88
N ALA A 10 -3.64 15.95 -6.93
CA ALA A 10 -4.33 14.68 -7.07
C ALA A 10 -5.79 14.77 -6.61
N ASP A 11 -6.69 14.14 -7.37
CA ASP A 11 -8.06 13.83 -6.93
C ASP A 11 -8.11 12.53 -6.13
N ALA A 12 -7.19 11.60 -6.42
CA ALA A 12 -7.05 10.33 -5.72
C ALA A 12 -5.58 9.91 -5.59
N ILE A 13 -5.24 9.28 -4.47
CA ILE A 13 -3.91 8.77 -4.18
C ILE A 13 -4.02 7.31 -3.77
N PHE A 14 -3.37 6.42 -4.51
CA PHE A 14 -3.15 5.04 -4.10
C PHE A 14 -1.95 4.97 -3.17
N THR A 15 -2.08 4.27 -2.06
CA THR A 15 -1.01 4.12 -1.06
C THR A 15 -0.84 2.67 -0.65
N HIS A 16 0.40 2.27 -0.36
CA HIS A 16 0.71 0.99 0.26
C HIS A 16 1.46 1.30 1.55
N SER A 17 0.81 1.07 2.69
CA SER A 17 1.36 1.25 4.03
C SER A 17 1.30 -0.08 4.76
N ASN A 18 2.29 -0.37 5.59
CA ASN A 18 2.45 -1.69 6.19
C ASN A 18 1.54 -1.92 7.41
N SER A 19 0.87 -0.87 7.90
CA SER A 19 -0.06 -0.95 9.02
C SER A 19 -1.17 0.09 8.92
N LEU A 20 -2.27 -0.16 9.64
CA LEU A 20 -3.36 0.80 9.78
C LEU A 20 -2.88 2.15 10.36
N GLU A 21 -1.95 2.11 11.32
CA GLU A 21 -1.43 3.33 11.95
C GLU A 21 -0.60 4.16 10.97
N GLU A 22 0.23 3.51 10.15
CA GLU A 22 0.93 4.20 9.05
C GLU A 22 -0.08 4.78 8.02
N THR A 23 -1.14 4.03 7.68
CA THR A 23 -2.19 4.54 6.78
C THR A 23 -2.85 5.79 7.33
N LYS A 24 -3.21 5.79 8.63
CA LYS A 24 -3.84 6.95 9.29
C LYS A 24 -2.91 8.15 9.33
N ALA A 25 -1.62 7.93 9.63
CA ALA A 25 -0.62 9.00 9.65
C ALA A 25 -0.43 9.60 8.24
N PHE A 26 -0.33 8.74 7.21
CA PHE A 26 -0.27 9.18 5.81
C PHE A 26 -1.52 9.96 5.39
N TYR A 27 -2.70 9.47 5.78
CA TYR A 27 -3.97 10.14 5.52
C TYR A 27 -3.97 11.55 6.13
N ALA A 28 -3.66 11.68 7.42
CA ALA A 28 -3.63 12.97 8.11
C ALA A 28 -2.64 13.96 7.46
N ASP A 29 -1.43 13.50 7.12
CA ASP A 29 -0.39 14.31 6.46
C ASP A 29 -0.87 14.84 5.10
N VAL A 30 -1.43 14.00 4.25
CA VAL A 30 -1.95 14.42 2.94
C VAL A 30 -3.11 15.41 3.08
N LYS A 31 -4.04 15.16 4.02
CA LYS A 31 -5.20 16.04 4.25
C LYS A 31 -4.77 17.41 4.75
N SER A 32 -3.81 17.48 5.66
CA SER A 32 -3.24 18.75 6.14
C SER A 32 -2.63 19.55 4.98
N ARG A 33 -1.81 18.89 4.15
CA ARG A 33 -1.16 19.55 2.99
C ARG A 33 -2.17 20.04 1.96
N ALA A 34 -3.26 19.30 1.74
CA ALA A 34 -4.31 19.73 0.83
C ALA A 34 -5.00 21.01 1.35
N ALA A 35 -5.25 21.09 2.66
CA ALA A 35 -5.77 22.30 3.30
C ALA A 35 -4.79 23.47 3.15
N ASP A 36 -3.49 23.24 3.37
CA ASP A 36 -2.45 24.26 3.25
C ASP A 36 -2.34 24.82 1.82
N GLU A 37 -2.66 24.02 0.81
CA GLU A 37 -2.74 24.44 -0.60
C GLU A 37 -4.10 25.06 -0.97
N GLY A 38 -4.98 25.31 0.01
CA GLY A 38 -6.29 25.93 -0.18
C GLY A 38 -7.36 25.03 -0.80
N ARG A 39 -7.13 23.72 -0.85
CA ARG A 39 -8.12 22.74 -1.33
C ARG A 39 -9.01 22.26 -0.19
N ASP A 40 -10.22 21.82 -0.52
CA ASP A 40 -11.01 21.01 0.40
C ASP A 40 -10.28 19.68 0.64
N PRO A 41 -9.86 19.34 1.88
CA PRO A 41 -9.20 18.08 2.16
C PRO A 41 -10.04 16.87 1.73
N SER A 42 -11.37 16.97 1.75
CA SER A 42 -12.27 15.88 1.34
C SER A 42 -12.17 15.54 -0.16
N SER A 43 -11.72 16.50 -0.98
CA SER A 43 -11.57 16.35 -2.44
C SER A 43 -10.45 15.41 -2.85
N VAL A 44 -9.47 15.15 -1.97
CA VAL A 44 -8.36 14.22 -2.23
C VAL A 44 -8.68 12.84 -1.67
N ARG A 45 -9.13 11.90 -2.49
CA ARG A 45 -9.43 10.52 -2.05
C ARG A 45 -8.13 9.75 -1.81
N ILE A 46 -8.12 8.90 -0.77
CA ILE A 46 -6.96 8.08 -0.43
C ILE A 46 -7.42 6.63 -0.45
N PHE A 47 -6.74 5.81 -1.25
CA PHE A 47 -7.06 4.41 -1.49
C PHE A 47 -5.88 3.53 -1.04
N PRO A 48 -5.92 3.00 0.19
CA PRO A 48 -4.95 2.01 0.64
C PRO A 48 -5.12 0.73 -0.19
N GLY A 49 -4.01 0.23 -0.74
CA GLY A 49 -3.96 -1.08 -1.37
C GLY A 49 -4.09 -2.17 -0.30
N ILE A 50 -5.07 -3.05 -0.47
CA ILE A 50 -5.28 -4.22 0.37
C ILE A 50 -5.49 -5.46 -0.51
N SER A 51 -5.09 -6.62 0.00
CA SER A 51 -5.26 -7.91 -0.66
C SER A 51 -6.06 -8.86 0.24
N PRO A 52 -7.38 -8.67 0.36
CA PRO A 52 -8.21 -9.49 1.24
C PRO A 52 -8.35 -10.92 0.69
N ILE A 53 -8.24 -11.91 1.57
CA ILE A 53 -8.57 -13.32 1.30
C ILE A 53 -9.81 -13.66 2.13
N VAL A 54 -10.85 -14.17 1.47
CA VAL A 54 -12.16 -14.40 2.09
C VAL A 54 -12.62 -15.85 1.91
N ALA A 55 -13.22 -16.41 2.97
CA ALA A 55 -13.83 -17.74 2.98
C ALA A 55 -14.92 -17.82 4.08
N ASP A 56 -15.69 -18.90 4.10
CA ASP A 56 -16.79 -19.08 5.06
C ASP A 56 -16.25 -19.35 6.48
N THR A 57 -15.03 -19.89 6.58
CA THR A 57 -14.31 -20.11 7.84
C THR A 57 -12.87 -19.58 7.78
N GLU A 58 -12.28 -19.32 8.95
CA GLU A 58 -10.87 -18.90 9.07
C GLU A 58 -9.91 -19.98 8.53
N GLU A 59 -10.19 -21.25 8.79
CA GLU A 59 -9.40 -22.38 8.30
C GLU A 59 -9.34 -22.41 6.76
N GLU A 60 -10.48 -22.18 6.10
CA GLU A 60 -10.55 -22.11 4.64
C GLU A 60 -9.85 -20.87 4.08
N ALA A 61 -9.92 -19.73 4.76
CA ALA A 61 -9.21 -18.52 4.35
C ALA A 61 -7.70 -18.72 4.41
N GLU A 62 -7.21 -19.32 5.50
CA GLU A 62 -5.80 -19.66 5.68
C GLU A 62 -5.34 -20.74 4.67
N LYS A 63 -6.21 -21.70 4.35
CA LYS A 63 -5.94 -22.66 3.26
C LYS A 63 -5.78 -21.95 1.91
N LYS A 64 -6.68 -21.04 1.54
CA LYS A 64 -6.58 -20.24 0.31
C LYS A 64 -5.30 -19.40 0.29
N TYR A 65 -4.92 -18.81 1.44
CA TYR A 65 -3.66 -18.07 1.55
C TYR A 65 -2.45 -18.93 1.21
N ARG A 66 -2.36 -20.14 1.79
CA ARG A 66 -1.27 -21.08 1.48
C ARG A 66 -1.25 -21.48 0.01
N GLU A 67 -2.41 -21.82 -0.56
CA GLU A 67 -2.53 -22.15 -1.99
C GLU A 67 -2.03 -21.00 -2.88
N PHE A 68 -2.35 -19.74 -2.54
CA PHE A 68 -1.82 -18.58 -3.26
C PHE A 68 -0.32 -18.38 -3.09
N ALA A 69 0.22 -18.61 -1.89
CA ALA A 69 1.66 -18.49 -1.63
C ALA A 69 2.47 -19.54 -2.40
N GLU A 70 1.94 -20.75 -2.56
CA GLU A 70 2.56 -21.85 -3.31
C GLU A 70 2.64 -21.59 -4.82
N LEU A 71 1.84 -20.66 -5.36
CA LEU A 71 1.92 -20.25 -6.77
C LEU A 71 3.18 -19.43 -7.10
N ILE A 72 3.97 -19.03 -6.10
CA ILE A 72 5.23 -18.31 -6.28
C ILE A 72 6.37 -19.35 -6.18
N PRO A 73 7.02 -19.74 -7.30
CA PRO A 73 8.18 -20.63 -7.24
C PRO A 73 9.27 -20.03 -6.36
N ILE A 74 9.92 -20.86 -5.55
CA ILE A 74 10.97 -20.42 -4.61
C ILE A 74 12.11 -19.73 -5.37
N GLU A 75 12.41 -20.17 -6.58
CA GLU A 75 13.42 -19.58 -7.46
C GLU A 75 13.10 -18.11 -7.75
N ASN A 76 11.83 -17.78 -8.03
CA ASN A 76 11.39 -16.41 -8.27
C ASN A 76 11.46 -15.56 -7.01
N ALA A 77 11.15 -16.13 -5.85
CA ALA A 77 11.25 -15.44 -4.57
C ALA A 77 12.72 -15.10 -4.23
N VAL A 78 13.65 -16.02 -4.49
CA VAL A 78 15.10 -15.79 -4.30
C VAL A 78 15.63 -14.75 -5.27
N THR A 79 15.25 -14.80 -6.56
CA THR A 79 15.61 -13.75 -7.53
C THR A 79 15.07 -12.38 -7.12
N TYR A 80 13.83 -12.30 -6.63
CA TYR A 80 13.26 -11.05 -6.15
C TYR A 80 14.02 -10.50 -4.93
N LEU A 81 14.41 -11.37 -3.99
CA LEU A 81 15.20 -11.01 -2.83
C LEU A 81 16.57 -10.42 -3.23
N ALA A 82 17.23 -11.01 -4.21
CA ALA A 82 18.54 -10.56 -4.70
C ALA A 82 18.54 -9.10 -5.19
N ARG A 83 17.40 -8.60 -5.70
CA ARG A 83 17.28 -7.20 -6.17
C ARG A 83 17.59 -6.15 -5.10
N PHE A 84 17.40 -6.48 -3.82
CA PHE A 84 17.73 -5.58 -2.72
C PHE A 84 19.21 -5.60 -2.33
N PHE A 85 20.00 -6.52 -2.90
CA PHE A 85 21.43 -6.72 -2.64
C PHE A 85 22.31 -6.44 -3.87
N ASP A 86 21.74 -6.30 -5.07
CA ASP A 86 22.44 -6.13 -6.35
C ASP A 86 22.96 -4.70 -6.62
N ASP A 87 22.81 -3.74 -5.69
CA ASP A 87 23.34 -2.36 -5.80
C ASP A 87 24.64 -2.12 -4.98
N TYR A 88 25.48 -3.15 -4.84
CA TYR A 88 26.86 -2.98 -4.37
C TYR A 88 27.85 -3.61 -5.37
N ASP A 89 28.17 -2.86 -6.42
CA ASP A 89 29.53 -2.78 -6.96
C ASP A 89 30.21 -1.52 -6.41
#